data_AF-A0A085MUT1-F1
#
_entry.id   AF-A0A085MUT1-F1
#
_cell.length_a   1.000
_cell.length_b   1.000
_cell.length_c   1.000
_cell.angle_alpha   90.00
_cell.angle_beta   90.00
_cell.angle_gamma   90.00
#
_symmetry.space_group_name_H-M   'P 1'
#
loop_
_entity.id
_entity.type
_entity.pdbx_description
1 polymer ?
#
loop_
_entity_poly.entity_id
_entity_poly.type
_entity_poly.pdbx_seq_one_letter_code
_entity_poly.pdbx_strand_id
1 'polypeptide(L)'
;MPKVFRPQDQGPFIVLPYYAGVGEHLKRLGRTLDFTVYFKTSASLRSSLRNDKIKVLLDEKPGVVYKITCGCNATYIGETGNT
;
A
#
# COMPACT_ATOMS: atom_id res chain seq x y z
N MET A 1 3.12 7.38 15.83
CA MET A 1 3.46 7.66 14.41
C MET A 1 4.25 8.96 14.35
N PRO A 2 5.48 9.00 13.84
CA PRO A 2 6.21 10.26 13.75
C PRO A 2 5.48 11.17 12.75
N LYS A 3 4.99 12.32 13.23
CA LYS A 3 4.43 13.37 12.40
C LYS A 3 5.56 13.94 11.56
N VAL A 4 5.58 13.59 10.28
CA VAL A 4 6.47 14.22 9.30
C VAL A 4 6.08 15.69 9.24
N PHE A 5 6.92 16.54 9.79
CA PHE A 5 6.76 17.98 9.75
C PHE A 5 6.83 18.41 8.28
N ARG A 6 5.78 19.07 7.77
CA ARG A 6 5.77 19.63 6.41
C ARG A 6 6.21 21.09 6.52
N PRO A 7 7.47 21.46 6.20
CA PRO A 7 7.78 22.86 5.95
C PRO A 7 7.03 23.29 4.68
N GLN A 8 6.19 24.32 4.80
CA GLN A 8 5.25 24.75 3.75
C GLN A 8 5.86 25.66 2.66
N ASP A 9 7.19 25.83 2.61
CA ASP A 9 7.83 26.81 1.71
C ASP A 9 8.96 26.26 0.81
N GLN A 10 9.04 24.95 0.56
CA GLN A 10 10.18 24.36 -0.16
C GLN A 10 9.76 23.48 -1.34
N GLY A 11 9.42 24.10 -2.48
CA GLY A 11 9.31 23.47 -3.80
C GLY A 11 8.42 22.22 -3.92
N PRO A 12 8.31 21.62 -5.12
CA PRO A 12 7.72 20.29 -5.26
C PRO A 12 8.57 19.24 -4.52
N PHE A 13 7.93 18.34 -3.79
CA PHE A 13 8.62 17.22 -3.15
C PHE A 13 7.92 15.89 -3.41
N ILE A 14 8.70 14.81 -3.47
CA ILE A 14 8.24 13.45 -3.73
C ILE A 14 8.68 12.56 -2.57
N VAL A 15 7.76 11.73 -2.08
CA VAL A 15 8.03 10.73 -1.03
C VAL A 15 7.83 9.34 -1.62
N LEU A 16 8.86 8.51 -1.58
CA LEU A 16 8.79 7.13 -2.10
C LEU A 16 9.59 6.14 -1.25
N PRO A 17 9.34 4.83 -1.38
CA PRO A 17 10.25 3.80 -0.89
C PRO A 17 11.66 3.94 -1.45
N TYR A 18 12.67 3.68 -0.63
CA TYR A 18 14.05 3.57 -1.14
C TYR A 18 14.22 2.27 -1.94
N TYR A 19 14.82 2.38 -3.11
CA TYR A 19 15.26 1.26 -3.94
C TYR A 19 16.66 1.57 -4.47
N ALA A 20 17.59 0.65 -4.24
CA ALA A 20 19.00 0.84 -4.61
C ALA A 20 19.14 1.09 -6.13
N GLY A 21 19.93 2.11 -6.50
CA GLY A 21 20.17 2.53 -7.87
C GLY A 21 19.14 3.57 -8.37
N VAL A 22 17.85 3.37 -8.07
CA VAL A 22 16.78 4.28 -8.51
C VAL A 22 16.68 5.50 -7.58
N GLY A 23 16.79 5.29 -6.27
CA GLY A 23 16.69 6.37 -5.27
C GLY A 23 17.78 7.42 -5.44
N GLU A 24 19.03 6.99 -5.68
CA GLU A 24 20.17 7.88 -5.91
C GLU A 24 19.97 8.72 -7.17
N HIS A 25 19.47 8.09 -8.24
CA HIS A 25 19.21 8.77 -9.49
C HIS A 25 18.10 9.82 -9.34
N LEU A 26 17.01 9.48 -8.63
CA LEU A 26 15.93 10.42 -8.32
C LEU A 26 16.41 11.58 -7.43
N LYS A 27 17.27 11.33 -6.45
CA LYS A 27 17.88 12.40 -5.64
C LYS A 27 18.76 13.31 -6.48
N ARG A 28 19.53 12.76 -7.44
CA ARG A 28 20.35 13.55 -8.35
C ARG A 28 19.47 14.42 -9.26
N LEU A 29 18.43 13.84 -9.85
CA LEU A 29 17.46 14.57 -10.68
C LEU A 29 16.73 15.66 -9.88
N GLY A 30 16.36 15.37 -8.63
CA GLY A 30 15.72 16.36 -7.75
C GLY A 30 16.57 17.60 -7.53
N ARG A 31 17.90 17.46 -7.41
CA ARG A 31 18.82 18.61 -7.34
C ARG A 31 18.93 19.39 -8.64
N THR A 32 18.75 18.73 -9.78
CA THR A 32 18.83 19.36 -11.11
C THR A 32 17.53 20.06 -11.50
N LEU A 33 16.40 19.55 -11.03
CA LEU A 33 15.04 19.98 -11.40
C LEU A 33 14.32 20.69 -10.24
N ASP A 34 15.06 21.10 -9.21
CA ASP A 34 14.56 21.82 -8.02
C ASP A 34 13.37 21.15 -7.30
N PHE A 35 13.42 19.82 -7.14
CA PHE A 35 12.46 19.08 -6.32
C PHE A 35 13.14 18.22 -5.25
N THR A 36 12.51 18.10 -4.09
CA THR A 36 13.08 17.37 -2.96
C THR A 36 12.58 15.93 -2.92
N VAL A 37 13.49 14.96 -2.75
CA VAL A 37 13.16 13.54 -2.67
C VAL A 37 13.38 13.01 -1.25
N TYR A 38 12.31 12.55 -0.62
CA TYR A 38 12.33 11.89 0.68
C TYR A 38 12.08 10.38 0.56
N PHE A 39 12.81 9.60 1.35
CA PHE A 39 12.63 8.15 1.39
C PHE A 39 11.91 7.70 2.64
N LYS A 40 10.86 6.90 2.45
CA LYS A 40 10.15 6.22 3.53
C LYS A 40 10.72 4.81 3.71
N THR A 41 11.01 4.44 4.95
CA THR A 41 11.50 3.09 5.32
C THR A 41 10.39 2.06 5.42
N SER A 42 9.14 2.48 5.63
CA SER A 42 8.07 1.60 6.11
C SER A 42 7.22 0.91 5.02
N ALA A 43 7.51 1.13 3.74
CA ALA A 43 6.76 0.51 2.65
C ALA A 43 7.75 0.04 1.60
N SER A 44 7.70 -1.24 1.24
CA SER A 44 8.50 -1.74 0.12
C SER A 44 7.93 -1.21 -1.19
N LEU A 45 8.79 -1.00 -2.19
CA LEU A 45 8.34 -0.68 -3.55
C LEU A 45 7.36 -1.75 -4.05
N ARG A 46 7.62 -3.02 -3.73
CA ARG A 46 6.75 -4.17 -4.01
C ARG A 46 5.34 -4.02 -3.43
N SER A 47 5.18 -3.54 -2.20
CA SER A 47 3.85 -3.32 -1.61
C SER A 47 3.10 -2.18 -2.27
N SER A 48 3.81 -1.12 -2.68
CA SER A 48 3.18 -0.01 -3.40
C SER A 48 2.76 -0.42 -4.81
N LEU A 49 3.63 -1.15 -5.52
CA LEU A 49 3.36 -1.64 -6.86
C LEU A 49 2.22 -2.65 -6.82
N ARG A 50 2.25 -3.67 -5.96
CA ARG A 50 1.19 -4.70 -5.87
C ARG A 50 -0.19 -4.20 -5.47
N ASN A 51 -0.31 -2.96 -4.99
CA ASN A 51 -1.62 -2.36 -4.71
C ASN A 51 -2.34 -1.94 -6.00
N ASP A 52 -1.65 -1.98 -7.15
CA ASP A 52 -2.25 -1.84 -8.49
C ASP A 52 -3.14 -3.03 -8.87
N LYS A 53 -2.88 -4.21 -8.29
CA LYS A 53 -3.67 -5.40 -8.54
C LYS A 53 -5.11 -5.15 -8.11
N ILE A 54 -6.04 -5.58 -8.96
CA ILE A 54 -7.48 -5.60 -8.66
C ILE A 54 -7.64 -6.27 -7.29
N LYS A 55 -8.20 -5.51 -6.34
CA LYS A 55 -8.54 -6.04 -5.03
C LYS A 55 -9.73 -6.96 -5.23
N VAL A 56 -9.48 -8.25 -5.07
CA VAL A 56 -10.53 -9.27 -5.02
C VAL A 56 -11.49 -8.91 -3.88
N LEU A 57 -12.79 -8.96 -4.14
CA LEU A 57 -13.80 -8.72 -3.11
C LEU A 57 -13.62 -9.72 -1.97
N LEU A 58 -14.06 -9.37 -0.75
CA LEU A 58 -13.90 -10.24 0.40
C LEU A 58 -14.51 -11.63 0.14
N ASP A 59 -15.69 -11.67 -0.46
CA ASP A 59 -16.41 -12.91 -0.81
C ASP A 59 -15.71 -13.77 -1.87
N GLU A 60 -14.85 -13.17 -2.69
CA GLU A 60 -14.12 -13.87 -3.76
C GLU A 60 -12.72 -14.32 -3.32
N LYS A 61 -12.32 -14.00 -2.08
CA LYS A 61 -11.01 -14.36 -1.56
C LYS A 61 -11.03 -15.80 -1.03
N PRO A 62 -10.02 -16.63 -1.36
CA PRO A 62 -9.90 -17.97 -0.81
C PRO A 62 -9.68 -17.92 0.71
N GLY A 63 -10.18 -18.94 1.42
CA GLY A 63 -10.04 -19.05 2.88
C GLY A 63 -10.85 -18.04 3.69
N VAL A 64 -11.91 -17.45 3.10
CA VAL A 64 -12.82 -16.56 3.83
C VAL A 64 -13.88 -17.37 4.57
N VAL A 65 -14.05 -17.06 5.85
CA VAL A 65 -15.11 -17.63 6.70
C VAL A 65 -16.37 -16.79 6.54
N TYR A 66 -17.46 -17.42 6.13
CA TYR A 66 -18.76 -16.77 5.94
C TYR A 66 -19.81 -17.33 6.90
N LYS A 67 -20.82 -16.50 7.21
CA LYS A 67 -21.93 -16.83 8.12
C LYS A 67 -23.25 -16.67 7.38
N ILE A 68 -24.02 -17.74 7.25
CA ILE A 68 -25.36 -17.73 6.66
C ILE A 68 -26.39 -17.90 7.78
N THR A 69 -27.32 -16.97 7.89
CA THR A 69 -28.43 -17.03 8.86
C THR A 69 -29.68 -17.60 8.19
N CYS A 70 -30.25 -18.66 8.77
CA CYS A 70 -31.54 -19.20 8.36
C CYS A 70 -32.68 -18.36 8.95
N GLY A 71 -33.81 -18.23 8.23
CA GLY A 71 -35.05 -17.65 8.79
C GLY A 71 -35.59 -18.42 10.01
N CYS A 72 -35.09 -19.64 10.23
CA CYS A 72 -35.34 -20.50 11.37
C CYS A 72 -34.42 -20.24 12.59
N ASN A 73 -33.68 -19.12 12.60
CA ASN A 73 -32.72 -18.75 13.64
C ASN A 73 -31.50 -19.68 13.79
N ALA A 74 -31.34 -20.66 12.90
CA ALA A 74 -30.12 -21.44 12.76
C ALA A 74 -29.04 -20.65 12.04
N THR A 75 -27.77 -20.98 12.31
CA THR A 75 -26.62 -20.34 11.65
C THR A 75 -25.67 -21.41 11.10
N TYR A 76 -25.26 -21.25 9.84
CA TYR A 76 -24.17 -22.01 9.23
C TYR A 76 -22.91 -21.16 9.15
N ILE A 77 -21.76 -21.74 9.50
CA ILE A 77 -20.44 -21.14 9.36
C ILE A 77 -19.62 -22.08 8.46
N GLY A 78 -19.13 -21.56 7.35
CA GLY A 78 -18.30 -22.29 6.40
C GLY A 78 -17.07 -21.48 6.00
N GLU A 79 -16.04 -22.17 5.51
CA GLU A 79 -14.87 -21.56 4.90
C GLU A 79 -14.86 -21.82 3.39
N THR A 80 -14.48 -20.82 2.59
CA THR A 80 -14.23 -20.99 1.16
C THR A 80 -12.93 -21.75 0.96
N GLY A 81 -12.90 -22.71 0.02
CA GLY A 81 -11.73 -23.54 -0.27
C GLY A 81 -10.46 -22.73 -0.61
N ASN A 82 -9.30 -23.35 -0.38
CA ASN A 82 -7.97 -22.71 -0.50
C ASN A 82 -7.35 -22.77 -1.91
N THR A 83 -8.04 -23.32 -2.91
CA THR A 83 -7.55 -23.45 -4.30
C THR A 83 -7.79 -22.20 -5.13
#